data_AF-A0A936AYS8-F1
#
_entry.id   AF-A0A936AYS8-F1
#
_cell.length_a   1.000
_cell.length_b   1.000
_cell.length_c   1.000
_cell.angle_alpha   90.00
_cell.angle_beta   90.00
_cell.angle_gamma   90.00
#
_symmetry.space_group_name_H-M   'P 1'
#
loop_
_entity.id
_entity.type
_entity.pdbx_description
1 polymer ?
#
loop_
_entity_poly.entity_id
_entity_poly.type
_entity_poly.pdbx_seq_one_letter_code
_entity_poly.pdbx_strand_id
1 'polypeptide(L)'
;MRTIWQTTAADDGRPLQIFVHALDQNGQIIGQSDVLDMAGWQARDWLAQSHLLTADGTPTHYRIGLYNPATGEQLGEPVVVESEK
;
A
#
# COMPACT_ATOMS: atom_id res chain seq x y z
N MET A 1 -1.54 7.31 7.46
CA MET A 1 -2.34 6.06 7.42
C MET A 1 -1.52 4.90 7.98
N ARG A 2 -2.14 3.89 8.59
CA ARG A 2 -1.43 2.68 9.05
C ARG A 2 -2.02 1.44 8.36
N THR A 3 -1.15 0.56 7.87
CA THR A 3 -1.55 -0.75 7.32
C THR A 3 -0.98 -1.87 8.20
N ILE A 4 -1.74 -2.96 8.34
CA ILE A 4 -1.30 -4.17 9.02
C ILE A 4 -1.48 -5.33 8.04
N TRP A 5 -0.41 -6.05 7.75
CA TRP A 5 -0.37 -7.14 6.79
C TRP A 5 0.01 -8.43 7.49
N GLN A 6 -0.60 -9.55 7.09
CA GLN A 6 -0.07 -10.87 7.40
C GLN A 6 0.64 -11.42 6.17
N THR A 7 1.91 -11.78 6.30
CA THR A 7 2.65 -12.41 5.21
C THR A 7 2.16 -13.83 4.98
N THR A 8 2.05 -14.25 3.74
CA THR A 8 1.65 -15.62 3.37
C THR A 8 2.85 -16.51 3.06
N ALA A 9 4.01 -15.92 2.77
CA ALA A 9 5.27 -16.57 2.47
C ALA A 9 6.44 -15.78 3.07
N ALA A 10 7.60 -16.44 3.19
CA ALA A 10 8.85 -15.78 3.56
C ALA A 10 9.31 -14.84 2.44
N ASP A 11 10.09 -13.82 2.81
CA ASP A 11 10.78 -12.95 1.88
C ASP A 11 11.74 -13.77 1.01
N ASP A 12 11.55 -13.71 -0.30
CA ASP A 12 12.40 -14.36 -1.30
C ASP A 12 13.31 -13.37 -2.04
N GLY A 13 13.40 -12.13 -1.54
CA GLY A 13 14.25 -11.07 -2.07
C GLY A 13 13.68 -10.37 -3.31
N ARG A 14 12.44 -10.69 -3.72
CA ARG A 14 11.79 -9.98 -4.81
C ARG A 14 11.54 -8.51 -4.40
N PRO A 15 11.80 -7.53 -5.27
CA PRO A 15 11.57 -6.13 -4.92
C PRO A 15 10.07 -5.87 -4.80
N LEU A 16 9.63 -5.37 -3.64
CA LEU A 16 8.23 -5.05 -3.35
C LEU A 16 8.12 -3.67 -2.74
N GLN A 17 7.01 -3.00 -3.03
CA GLN A 17 6.59 -1.75 -2.41
C GLN A 17 5.11 -1.88 -2.03
N ILE A 18 4.76 -1.41 -0.83
CA ILE A 18 3.35 -1.18 -0.49
C ILE A 18 3.02 0.22 -1.01
N PHE A 19 2.00 0.30 -1.87
CA PHE A 19 1.43 1.57 -2.27
C PHE A 19 0.16 1.84 -1.47
N VAL A 20 -0.02 3.11 -1.12
CA VAL A 20 -1.27 3.67 -0.62
C VAL A 20 -1.59 4.89 -1.46
N HIS A 21 -2.70 4.86 -2.17
CA HIS A 21 -3.19 5.99 -2.97
C HIS A 21 -4.45 6.55 -2.33
N ALA A 22 -4.47 7.85 -2.05
CA ALA A 22 -5.65 8.61 -1.68
C ALA A 22 -6.37 9.06 -2.95
N LEU A 23 -7.67 8.74 -3.06
CA LEU A 23 -8.48 8.99 -4.26
C LEU A 23 -9.62 9.98 -3.97
N ASP A 24 -9.89 10.88 -4.91
CA ASP A 24 -11.09 11.72 -4.89
C ASP A 24 -12.36 10.95 -5.36
N GLN A 25 -13.50 11.63 -5.41
CA GLN A 25 -14.78 11.04 -5.84
C GLN A 25 -14.80 10.56 -7.31
N ASN A 26 -13.88 11.04 -8.14
CA ASN A 26 -13.74 10.66 -9.54
C ASN A 26 -12.72 9.54 -9.73
N GLY A 27 -12.09 9.06 -8.65
CA GLY A 27 -11.03 8.06 -8.69
C GLY A 27 -9.65 8.64 -9.05
N GLN A 28 -9.49 9.96 -9.03
CA GLN A 28 -8.20 10.61 -9.26
C GLN A 28 -7.30 10.45 -8.03
N ILE A 29 -6.04 10.07 -8.24
CA ILE A 29 -5.04 10.07 -7.17
C ILE A 29 -4.74 11.53 -6.78
N ILE A 30 -5.04 11.88 -5.54
CA ILE A 30 -4.77 13.20 -4.96
C ILE A 30 -3.68 13.16 -3.89
N GLY A 31 -3.19 11.97 -3.53
CA GLY A 31 -2.05 11.78 -2.64
C GLY A 31 -1.56 10.34 -2.69
N GLN A 32 -0.28 10.10 -2.42
CA GLN A 32 0.28 8.75 -2.46
C GLN A 32 1.44 8.57 -1.48
N SER A 33 1.70 7.31 -1.13
CA SER A 33 2.86 6.85 -0.37
C SER A 33 3.24 5.47 -0.89
N ASP A 34 4.48 5.33 -1.34
CA ASP A 34 5.09 4.07 -1.79
C ASP A 34 6.25 3.77 -0.86
N VAL A 35 6.04 2.85 0.09
CA VAL A 35 7.08 2.46 1.02
C VAL A 35 6.96 0.99 1.42
N LEU A 36 8.08 0.30 1.44
CA LEU A 36 8.29 -0.96 2.17
C LEU A 36 9.68 -0.88 2.80
N ASP A 37 9.73 -0.62 4.10
CA ASP A 37 10.96 -0.34 4.86
C ASP A 37 11.41 -1.54 5.70
N MET A 38 10.98 -2.74 5.30
CA MET A 38 11.29 -3.98 5.99
C MET A 38 11.66 -5.07 4.99
N ALA A 39 12.50 -6.01 5.40
CA ALA A 39 12.93 -7.17 4.64
C ALA A 39 13.11 -8.37 5.58
N GLY A 40 13.28 -9.56 5.03
CA GLY A 40 13.59 -10.78 5.78
C GLY A 40 12.43 -11.35 6.61
N TRP A 41 11.19 -10.96 6.29
CA TRP A 41 10.00 -11.50 6.96
C TRP A 41 9.85 -13.00 6.70
N GLN A 42 9.23 -13.70 7.65
CA GLN A 42 8.86 -15.09 7.53
C GLN A 42 7.38 -15.23 7.15
N ALA A 43 6.96 -16.44 6.78
CA ALA A 43 5.55 -16.72 6.56
C ALA A 43 4.76 -16.55 7.87
N ARG A 44 3.59 -15.90 7.79
CA ARG A 44 2.67 -15.59 8.89
C ARG A 44 3.10 -14.47 9.84
N ASP A 45 4.21 -13.79 9.55
CA ASP A 45 4.59 -12.57 10.26
C ASP A 45 3.55 -11.47 10.05
N TRP A 46 3.42 -10.60 11.05
CA TRP A 46 2.57 -9.41 11.00
C TRP A 46 3.41 -8.16 10.79
N LEU A 47 3.14 -7.44 9.70
CA LEU A 47 3.88 -6.25 9.30
C LEU A 47 3.00 -5.03 9.53
N ALA A 48 3.40 -4.15 10.44
CA ALA A 48 2.73 -2.87 10.66
C ALA A 48 3.55 -1.76 10.03
N GLN A 49 2.93 -0.97 9.15
CA GLN A 49 3.61 0.12 8.45
C GLN A 49 2.82 1.43 8.52
N SER A 50 3.55 2.51 8.73
CA SER A 50 3.01 3.86 8.75
C SER A 50 3.31 4.56 7.43
N HIS A 51 2.27 5.11 6.82
CA HIS A 51 2.31 5.81 5.54
C HIS A 51 2.02 7.29 5.77
N LEU A 52 2.97 8.15 5.43
CA LEU A 52 2.76 9.60 5.42
C LEU A 52 2.19 9.97 4.05
N LEU A 53 0.95 10.44 4.04
CA LEU A 53 0.27 10.89 2.82
C LEU A 53 0.01 12.38 2.93
N THR A 54 0.53 13.13 1.96
CA THR A 54 0.07 14.49 1.68
C THR A 54 -0.93 14.39 0.53
N ALA A 55 -2.14 14.91 0.74
CA ALA A 55 -3.21 14.87 -0.26
C ALA A 55 -3.65 16.29 -0.63
N ASP A 56 -3.80 16.53 -1.93
CA ASP A 56 -4.26 17.79 -2.52
C ASP A 56 -5.79 17.88 -2.51
N GLY A 57 -6.40 17.62 -1.35
CA GLY A 57 -7.85 17.61 -1.16
C GLY A 57 -8.30 16.61 -0.11
N THR A 58 -9.61 16.36 -0.05
CA THR A 58 -10.21 15.36 0.84
C THR A 58 -10.33 14.03 0.09
N PRO A 59 -9.62 12.98 0.53
CA PRO A 59 -9.81 11.65 -0.02
C PRO A 59 -11.21 11.15 0.28
N THR A 60 -11.79 10.40 -0.66
CA THR A 60 -13.05 9.66 -0.47
C THR A 60 -12.81 8.16 -0.30
N HIS A 61 -11.72 7.66 -0.87
CA HIS A 61 -11.30 6.26 -0.78
C HIS A 61 -9.78 6.17 -0.78
N TYR A 62 -9.27 5.05 -0.27
CA TYR A 62 -7.87 4.66 -0.37
C TYR A 62 -7.74 3.37 -1.14
N ARG A 63 -6.80 3.31 -2.08
CA ARG A 63 -6.42 2.08 -2.79
C ARG A 63 -5.06 1.64 -2.27
N ILE A 64 -4.99 0.42 -1.77
CA ILE A 64 -3.83 -0.12 -1.06
C ILE A 64 -3.43 -1.44 -1.71
N GLY A 65 -2.15 -1.62 -2.02
CA GLY A 65 -1.69 -2.85 -2.64
C GLY A 65 -0.19 -3.00 -2.64
N LEU A 66 0.27 -4.02 -3.36
CA LEU A 66 1.67 -4.32 -3.58
C LEU A 66 2.00 -4.17 -5.05
N TYR A 67 3.21 -3.71 -5.36
CA TYR A 67 3.74 -3.73 -6.71
C TYR A 67 5.23 -4.01 -6.72
N ASN A 68 5.74 -4.46 -7.86
CA ASN A 68 7.16 -4.58 -8.12
C ASN A 68 7.67 -3.22 -8.67
N PRO A 69 8.53 -2.49 -7.94
CA PRO A 69 9.00 -1.19 -8.39
C PRO A 69 9.95 -1.24 -9.58
N ALA A 70 10.57 -2.38 -9.86
CA ALA A 70 11.45 -2.54 -11.02
C ALA A 70 10.66 -2.67 -12.34
N THR A 71 9.43 -3.21 -12.28
CA THR A 71 8.60 -3.46 -13.48
C THR A 71 7.35 -2.58 -13.55
N GLY A 72 6.94 -1.98 -12.43
CA GLY A 72 5.65 -1.30 -12.29
C GLY A 72 4.45 -2.24 -12.22
N GLU A 73 4.68 -3.56 -12.15
CA GLU A 73 3.61 -4.56 -12.12
C GLU A 73 2.94 -4.59 -10.75
N GLN A 74 1.61 -4.41 -10.73
CA GLN A 74 0.80 -4.60 -9.53
C GLN A 74 0.62 -6.09 -9.25
N LEU A 75 0.73 -6.46 -7.97
CA LEU A 75 0.57 -7.83 -7.51
C LEU A 75 -0.82 -8.03 -6.91
N GLY A 76 -1.67 -8.75 -7.64
CA GLY A 76 -3.04 -9.04 -7.23
C GLY A 76 -3.96 -7.82 -7.27
N GLU A 77 -5.16 -7.98 -6.74
CA GLU A 77 -6.14 -6.89 -6.65
C GLU A 77 -5.86 -6.02 -5.42
N PRO A 78 -5.96 -4.69 -5.53
CA PRO A 78 -5.74 -3.81 -4.40
C PRO A 78 -6.98 -3.78 -3.52
N VAL A 79 -6.76 -3.58 -2.22
CA VAL A 79 -7.85 -3.32 -1.28
C VAL A 79 -8.28 -1.86 -1.44
N VAL A 80 -9.59 -1.64 -1.57
CA VAL A 80 -10.20 -0.31 -1.58
C VAL A 80 -10.94 -0.10 -0.27
N VAL A 81 -10.64 0.99 0.43
CA VAL A 81 -11.23 1.35 1.72
C VAL A 81 -11.85 2.73 1.62
N GLU A 82 -13.09 2.91 2.06
CA GLU A 82 -13.71 4.23 2.13
C GLU A 82 -13.00 5.09 3.19
N SER A 83 -12.84 6.38 2.93
CA SER A 83 -12.39 7.31 3.98
C SER A 83 -13.53 7.51 4.98
N GLU A 84 -13.26 7.34 6.27
CA GLU A 84 -14.19 7.81 7.30
C GLU A 84 -14.37 9.33 7.16
N LYS A 85 -15.62 9.80 7.12
CA LYS A 85 -15.98 11.21 6.97
C LYS A 85 -15.57 12.06 8.17
#